data_AF-A0A1A8N0X7-F1
#
_entry.id   AF-A0A1A8N0X7-F1
#
_cell.length_a   1.000
_cell.length_b   1.000
_cell.length_c   1.000
_cell.angle_alpha   90.00
_cell.angle_beta   90.00
_cell.angle_gamma   90.00
#
_symmetry.space_group_name_H-M   'P 1'
#
loop_
_entity.id
_entity.type
_entity.pdbx_description
1 polymer ?
#
loop_
_entity_poly.entity_id
_entity_poly.type
_entity_poly.pdbx_seq_one_letter_code
_entity_poly.pdbx_strand_id
1 'polypeptide(L)'
;QSLEQRLMGTQTSEGGDREAPPSGDLVLQQLREEKEFAEGQINFLNSVIVDLQRKNEELKIKLKKLALSEFNGNEETDGFDGSMSKCDKRATPRLFCDICDCFDLHDTEDCPTQAQSPDSVPHTTYHGNPADERPYCDICEAFGHTTESCNDDQTF
;
A
#
# COMPACT_ATOMS: atom_id res chain seq x y z
N GLN A 1 29.73 -28.01 -15.43
CA GLN A 1 31.12 -27.76 -15.89
C GLN A 1 31.32 -28.02 -17.39
N SER A 2 30.29 -28.00 -18.26
CA SER A 2 30.46 -28.27 -19.71
C SER A 2 30.19 -27.08 -20.63
N LEU A 3 29.50 -26.02 -20.17
CA LEU A 3 29.13 -24.88 -21.01
C LEU A 3 30.26 -23.86 -21.20
N GLU A 4 31.03 -23.56 -20.14
CA GLU A 4 32.10 -22.57 -20.19
C GLU A 4 33.31 -23.03 -21.02
N GLN A 5 33.60 -24.34 -21.04
CA GLN A 5 34.68 -24.90 -21.85
C GLN A 5 34.44 -24.73 -23.36
N ARG A 6 33.18 -24.67 -23.80
CA ARG A 6 32.84 -24.52 -25.22
C ARG A 6 32.94 -23.07 -25.72
N LEU A 7 32.96 -22.09 -24.83
CA LEU A 7 33.17 -20.68 -25.17
C LEU A 7 34.65 -20.31 -25.35
N MET A 8 35.60 -21.05 -24.78
CA MET A 8 37.04 -20.75 -24.87
C MET A 8 37.79 -21.50 -25.99
N GLY A 9 37.15 -22.48 -26.65
CA GLY A 9 37.82 -23.38 -27.60
C GLY A 9 38.00 -22.86 -29.04
N THR A 10 37.43 -21.71 -29.41
CA THR A 10 37.38 -21.25 -30.81
C THR A 10 38.44 -20.20 -31.15
N GLN A 11 39.63 -20.27 -30.54
CA GLN A 11 40.74 -19.38 -30.86
C GLN A 11 42.03 -20.19 -30.97
N THR A 12 42.76 -19.99 -32.07
CA THR A 12 44.05 -20.59 -32.46
C THR A 12 44.00 -21.94 -33.21
N SER A 13 44.13 -21.88 -34.55
CA SER A 13 45.21 -22.53 -35.30
C SER A 13 44.92 -22.43 -36.80
N GLU A 14 45.50 -21.43 -37.47
CA GLU A 14 45.65 -21.44 -38.93
C GLU A 14 46.71 -22.47 -39.32
N GLY A 15 46.34 -23.46 -40.13
CA GLY A 15 47.24 -24.46 -40.69
C GLY A 15 46.51 -25.22 -41.78
N GLY A 16 46.88 -24.94 -43.03
CA GLY A 16 46.09 -25.29 -44.21
C GLY A 16 45.93 -26.78 -44.46
N ASP A 17 44.75 -27.15 -44.94
CA ASP A 17 44.61 -28.23 -45.90
C ASP A 17 43.43 -27.95 -46.85
N ARG A 18 43.53 -28.46 -48.07
CA ARG A 18 42.56 -28.25 -49.15
C ARG A 18 41.25 -28.98 -48.84
N GLU A 19 40.27 -28.31 -48.24
CA GLU A 19 38.93 -28.88 -48.08
C GLU A 19 37.95 -28.33 -49.13
N ALA A 20 37.26 -29.26 -49.78
CA ALA A 20 36.16 -29.00 -50.69
C ALA A 20 35.13 -28.06 -50.05
N PRO A 21 34.37 -27.27 -50.84
CA PRO A 21 33.38 -26.35 -50.28
C PRO A 21 32.47 -27.12 -49.33
N PRO A 22 32.20 -26.61 -48.12
CA PRO A 22 31.35 -27.29 -47.16
C PRO A 22 30.02 -27.56 -47.85
N SER A 23 29.70 -28.86 -47.99
CA SER A 23 28.48 -29.31 -48.67
C SER A 23 27.31 -28.53 -48.05
N GLY A 24 26.55 -27.79 -48.87
CA GLY A 24 25.53 -26.84 -48.38
C GLY A 24 24.51 -27.48 -47.43
N ASP A 25 24.40 -28.80 -47.46
CA ASP A 25 23.60 -29.62 -46.55
C ASP A 25 24.06 -29.52 -45.07
N LEU A 26 25.38 -29.48 -44.81
CA LEU A 26 25.93 -29.31 -43.46
C LEU A 26 25.62 -27.93 -42.89
N VAL A 27 25.68 -26.90 -43.73
CA VAL A 27 25.36 -25.51 -43.33
C VAL A 27 23.86 -25.38 -43.03
N LEU A 28 23.00 -26.00 -43.84
CA LEU A 28 21.55 -26.02 -43.60
C LEU A 28 21.20 -26.79 -42.32
N GLN A 29 21.92 -27.87 -42.00
CA GLN A 29 21.71 -28.62 -40.76
C GLN A 29 22.14 -27.81 -39.53
N GLN A 30 23.31 -27.15 -39.59
CA GLN A 30 23.76 -26.25 -38.53
C GLN A 30 22.75 -25.13 -38.25
N LEU A 31 22.24 -24.48 -39.29
CA LEU A 31 21.23 -23.42 -39.16
C LEU A 31 19.91 -23.94 -38.57
N ARG A 32 19.54 -25.20 -38.85
CA ARG A 32 18.36 -25.85 -38.25
C ARG A 32 18.55 -26.07 -36.76
N GLU A 33 19.70 -26.60 -36.34
CA GLU A 33 20.00 -26.83 -34.93
C GLU A 33 20.07 -25.52 -34.13
N GLU A 34 20.66 -24.47 -34.71
CA GLU A 34 20.69 -23.13 -34.11
C GLU A 34 19.28 -22.52 -34.00
N LYS A 35 18.43 -22.72 -35.02
CA LYS A 35 17.03 -22.31 -34.98
C LYS A 35 16.27 -23.03 -33.87
N GLU A 36 16.39 -24.35 -33.77
CA GLU A 36 15.73 -25.15 -32.73
C GLU A 36 16.22 -24.76 -31.32
N PHE A 37 17.51 -24.47 -31.18
CA PHE A 37 18.07 -23.97 -29.93
C PHE A 37 17.52 -22.58 -29.54
N ALA A 38 17.43 -21.66 -30.51
CA ALA A 38 16.85 -20.34 -30.29
C ALA A 38 15.36 -20.43 -29.96
N GLU A 39 14.59 -21.26 -30.67
CA GLU A 39 13.18 -21.53 -30.38
C GLU A 39 13.00 -22.13 -28.97
N GLY A 40 13.90 -23.02 -28.54
CA GLY A 40 13.93 -23.55 -27.18
C GLY A 40 14.14 -22.46 -26.12
N GLN A 41 15.10 -21.55 -26.33
CA GLN A 41 15.33 -20.42 -25.43
C GLN A 41 14.11 -19.49 -25.37
N ILE A 42 13.50 -19.18 -26.51
CA ILE A 42 12.29 -18.36 -26.57
C ILE A 42 11.16 -19.01 -25.78
N ASN A 43 10.93 -20.31 -25.97
CA ASN A 43 9.89 -21.03 -25.24
C ASN A 43 10.14 -21.06 -23.71
N PHE A 44 11.40 -21.26 -23.31
CA PHE A 44 11.79 -21.19 -21.90
C PHE A 44 11.52 -19.80 -21.31
N LEU A 45 11.98 -18.75 -21.97
CA LEU A 45 11.75 -17.37 -21.53
C LEU A 45 10.27 -17.04 -21.46
N ASN A 46 9.47 -17.46 -22.45
CA ASN A 46 8.02 -17.28 -22.43
C ASN A 46 7.38 -17.96 -21.22
N SER A 47 7.82 -19.18 -20.86
CA SER A 47 7.35 -19.87 -19.64
C SER A 47 7.68 -19.07 -18.38
N VAL A 48 8.93 -18.58 -18.27
CA VAL A 48 9.37 -17.78 -17.12
C VAL A 48 8.60 -16.45 -17.02
N ILE A 49 8.37 -15.79 -18.16
CA ILE A 49 7.61 -14.55 -18.23
C ILE A 49 6.19 -14.76 -17.73
N VAL A 50 5.50 -15.81 -18.19
CA VAL A 50 4.13 -16.13 -17.74
C VAL A 50 4.08 -16.38 -16.24
N ASP A 51 5.05 -17.14 -15.70
CA ASP A 51 5.12 -17.43 -14.27
C ASP A 51 5.38 -16.18 -13.43
N LEU A 52 6.27 -15.30 -13.88
CA LEU A 52 6.57 -14.03 -13.20
C LEU A 52 5.41 -13.04 -13.28
N GLN A 53 4.69 -12.99 -14.40
CA GLN A 53 3.48 -12.18 -14.55
C GLN A 53 2.40 -12.68 -13.59
N ARG A 54 2.16 -14.00 -13.53
CA ARG A 54 1.22 -14.60 -12.58
C ARG A 54 1.55 -14.25 -11.13
N LYS A 55 2.82 -14.41 -10.73
CA LYS A 55 3.29 -14.09 -9.37
C LYS A 55 3.13 -12.59 -9.06
N ASN A 56 3.42 -11.71 -10.02
CA ASN A 56 3.21 -10.28 -9.84
C ASN A 56 1.72 -9.94 -9.62
N GLU A 57 0.82 -10.52 -10.41
CA GLU A 57 -0.61 -10.31 -10.22
C GLU A 57 -1.10 -10.86 -8.87
N GLU A 58 -0.62 -12.03 -8.45
CA GLU A 58 -0.93 -12.59 -7.13
C GLU A 58 -0.47 -11.68 -5.98
N LEU A 59 0.75 -11.13 -6.09
CA LEU A 59 1.29 -10.18 -5.10
C LEU A 59 0.52 -8.86 -5.08
N LYS A 60 0.13 -8.33 -6.24
CA LYS A 60 -0.73 -7.14 -6.34
C LYS A 60 -2.08 -7.38 -5.67
N ILE A 61 -2.70 -8.55 -5.85
CA ILE A 61 -3.96 -8.91 -5.18
C ILE A 61 -3.76 -8.98 -3.67
N LYS A 62 -2.68 -9.61 -3.18
CA LYS A 62 -2.38 -9.67 -1.74
C LYS A 62 -2.17 -8.29 -1.13
N LEU A 63 -1.46 -7.40 -1.82
CA LEU A 63 -1.26 -6.01 -1.38
C LEU A 63 -2.59 -5.26 -1.29
N LYS A 64 -3.44 -5.38 -2.32
CA LYS A 64 -4.79 -4.77 -2.28
C LYS A 64 -5.61 -5.34 -1.13
N LYS A 65 -5.56 -6.66 -0.88
CA LYS A 65 -6.28 -7.29 0.23
C LYS A 65 -5.78 -6.80 1.58
N LEU A 66 -4.47 -6.64 1.78
CA LEU A 66 -3.90 -6.10 3.01
C LEU A 66 -4.28 -4.64 3.22
N ALA A 67 -4.16 -3.80 2.19
CA ALA A 67 -4.57 -2.40 2.26
C ALA A 67 -6.06 -2.24 2.57
N LEU A 68 -6.91 -3.10 1.96
CA LEU A 68 -8.32 -3.15 2.29
C LEU A 68 -8.56 -3.73 3.69
N SER A 69 -7.78 -4.70 4.16
CA SER A 69 -7.91 -5.26 5.51
C SER A 69 -7.49 -4.29 6.61
N GLU A 70 -6.55 -3.38 6.34
CA GLU A 70 -6.14 -2.32 7.28
C GLU A 70 -7.20 -1.21 7.40
N PHE A 71 -7.99 -0.99 6.34
CA PHE A 71 -9.07 0.00 6.35
C PHE A 71 -10.45 -0.60 6.65
N ASN A 72 -10.63 -1.90 6.39
CA ASN A 72 -11.87 -2.63 6.52
C ASN A 72 -11.71 -3.71 7.59
N GLY A 73 -11.86 -3.32 8.84
CA GLY A 73 -11.82 -4.20 10.02
C GLY A 73 -12.95 -5.24 10.11
N ASN A 74 -13.55 -5.68 9.00
CA ASN A 74 -14.37 -6.87 8.84
C ASN A 74 -14.89 -7.00 7.41
N GLU A 75 -14.41 -7.94 6.59
CA GLU A 75 -15.24 -8.51 5.50
C GLU A 75 -14.92 -10.00 5.33
N GLU A 76 -15.54 -10.77 6.23
CA GLU A 76 -15.76 -12.21 6.07
C GLU A 76 -16.64 -12.45 4.83
N THR A 77 -16.00 -12.70 3.68
CA THR A 77 -16.69 -13.29 2.53
C THR A 77 -16.64 -14.81 2.68
N ASP A 78 -17.40 -15.34 3.63
CA ASP A 78 -17.77 -16.75 3.66
C ASP A 78 -19.26 -16.90 3.41
N GLY A 79 -19.57 -17.77 2.45
CA GLY A 79 -20.84 -17.83 1.77
C GLY A 79 -22.02 -18.34 2.60
N PHE A 80 -23.19 -17.88 2.19
CA PHE A 80 -24.43 -18.65 2.01
C PHE A 80 -24.69 -19.79 3.02
N ASP A 81 -25.47 -19.51 4.07
CA ASP A 81 -26.76 -20.18 4.31
C ASP A 81 -27.51 -19.44 5.44
N GLY A 82 -28.82 -19.36 5.31
CA GLY A 82 -29.68 -18.55 6.17
C GLY A 82 -29.82 -19.11 7.58
N SER A 83 -29.69 -18.25 8.58
CA SER A 83 -30.57 -18.24 9.74
C SER A 83 -30.31 -17.00 10.58
N MET A 84 -31.40 -16.29 10.90
CA MET A 84 -31.55 -15.37 12.04
C MET A 84 -30.39 -15.39 13.04
N SER A 85 -29.58 -14.33 13.07
CA SER A 85 -28.80 -13.97 14.26
C SER A 85 -28.51 -12.47 14.24
N LYS A 86 -28.63 -11.90 15.43
CA LYS A 86 -28.71 -10.49 15.74
C LYS A 86 -27.60 -9.70 15.04
N CYS A 87 -27.96 -8.52 14.52
CA CYS A 87 -27.04 -7.47 14.17
C CYS A 87 -26.02 -7.31 15.30
N ASP A 88 -24.84 -7.90 15.12
CA ASP A 88 -23.64 -7.62 15.90
C ASP A 88 -23.27 -6.19 15.57
N LYS A 89 -23.89 -5.25 16.30
CA LYS A 89 -23.40 -3.89 16.45
C LYS A 89 -22.00 -4.03 17.02
N ARG A 90 -21.00 -4.12 16.14
CA ARG A 90 -19.58 -4.13 16.51
C ARG A 90 -19.41 -2.99 17.50
N ALA A 91 -19.10 -3.35 18.74
CA ALA A 91 -19.06 -2.39 19.83
C ALA A 91 -18.12 -1.25 19.42
N THR A 92 -18.59 -0.01 19.55
CA THR A 92 -17.73 1.16 19.34
C THR A 92 -16.44 0.97 20.14
N PRO A 93 -15.26 1.30 19.58
CA PRO A 93 -14.01 1.25 20.32
C PRO A 93 -14.20 1.90 21.70
N ARG A 94 -13.84 1.17 22.76
CA ARG A 94 -13.99 1.68 24.12
C ARG A 94 -12.99 2.82 24.33
N LEU A 95 -13.49 3.97 24.77
CA LEU A 95 -12.64 5.09 25.16
C LEU A 95 -11.90 4.71 26.45
N PHE A 96 -10.60 4.97 26.53
CA PHE A 96 -9.79 4.69 27.71
C PHE A 96 -8.89 5.88 27.98
N CYS A 97 -8.98 6.42 29.19
CA CYS A 97 -8.09 7.48 29.64
C CYS A 97 -6.93 6.85 30.43
N ASP A 98 -5.71 6.99 29.91
CA ASP A 98 -4.49 6.48 30.56
C ASP A 98 -4.00 7.38 31.73
N ILE A 99 -4.53 8.59 31.86
CA ILE A 99 -4.20 9.53 32.95
C ILE A 99 -4.88 9.11 34.25
N CYS A 100 -6.14 8.67 34.20
CA CYS A 100 -6.92 8.29 35.38
C CYS A 100 -7.44 6.85 35.37
N ASP A 101 -6.94 6.01 34.47
CA ASP A 101 -7.22 4.56 34.36
C ASP A 101 -8.72 4.21 34.34
N CYS A 102 -9.54 5.01 33.63
CA CYS A 102 -10.98 4.78 33.51
C CYS A 102 -11.40 4.49 32.07
N PHE A 103 -12.36 3.58 31.91
CA PHE A 103 -12.94 3.25 30.61
C PHE A 103 -14.29 3.98 30.41
N ASP A 104 -14.59 4.28 29.15
CA ASP A 104 -15.86 4.76 28.60
C ASP A 104 -16.39 6.11 29.13
N LEU A 105 -15.61 6.83 29.95
CA LEU A 105 -15.99 8.15 30.47
C LEU A 105 -15.52 9.29 29.57
N HIS A 106 -14.22 9.33 29.29
CA HIS A 106 -13.55 10.32 28.44
C HIS A 106 -12.31 9.68 27.83
N ASP A 107 -11.81 10.26 26.74
CA ASP A 107 -10.49 9.94 26.22
C ASP A 107 -9.42 10.77 26.96
N THR A 108 -8.16 10.41 26.78
CA THR A 108 -6.97 11.02 27.39
C THR A 108 -6.97 12.55 27.26
N GLU A 109 -7.37 13.11 26.11
CA GLU A 109 -7.34 14.55 25.86
C GLU A 109 -8.37 15.36 26.69
N ASP A 110 -9.46 14.71 27.13
CA ASP A 110 -10.57 15.31 27.88
C ASP A 110 -10.46 15.05 29.39
N CYS A 111 -9.31 14.54 29.87
CA CYS A 111 -9.17 14.14 31.26
C CYS A 111 -9.23 15.36 32.19
N PRO A 112 -10.15 15.42 33.18
CA PRO A 112 -10.29 16.56 34.08
C PRO A 112 -9.08 16.71 35.02
N THR A 113 -8.29 15.64 35.20
CA THR A 113 -7.03 15.69 35.94
C THR A 113 -5.84 16.10 35.08
N GLN A 114 -6.03 16.30 33.77
CA GLN A 114 -5.02 16.88 32.90
C GLN A 114 -4.69 18.28 33.40
N ALA A 115 -3.49 18.45 33.95
CA ALA A 115 -3.02 19.73 34.43
C ALA A 115 -2.90 20.69 33.25
N GLN A 116 -3.85 21.62 33.14
CA GLN A 116 -3.72 22.73 32.19
C GLN A 116 -2.56 23.60 32.67
N SER A 117 -1.57 23.81 31.81
CA SER A 117 -0.59 24.86 32.03
C SER A 117 -1.32 26.20 32.20
N PRO A 118 -0.88 27.11 33.09
CA PRO A 118 -1.56 28.39 33.28
C PRO A 118 -1.58 29.27 32.01
N ASP A 119 -0.74 28.96 31.00
CA ASP A 119 -0.71 29.61 29.69
C ASP A 119 -1.60 28.94 28.61
N SER A 120 -2.25 27.80 28.90
CA SER A 120 -3.14 27.18 27.91
C SER A 120 -4.53 27.81 27.98
N VAL A 121 -5.00 28.25 26.81
CA VAL A 121 -6.36 28.78 26.62
C VAL A 121 -7.37 27.73 27.12
N PRO A 122 -8.35 28.10 27.97
CA PRO A 122 -9.32 27.14 28.48
C PRO A 122 -10.03 26.43 27.34
N HIS A 123 -10.20 25.11 27.48
CA HIS A 123 -10.96 24.31 26.51
C HIS A 123 -12.39 24.85 26.40
N THR A 124 -12.93 24.82 25.20
CA THR A 124 -14.23 25.43 24.93
C THR A 124 -15.34 24.52 25.47
N THR A 125 -16.10 24.96 26.46
CA THR A 125 -17.28 24.24 26.98
C THR A 125 -18.52 24.42 26.08
N TYR A 126 -18.31 24.65 24.79
CA TYR A 126 -19.39 24.96 23.86
C TYR A 126 -20.08 23.67 23.39
N HIS A 127 -21.27 23.41 23.94
CA HIS A 127 -22.13 22.29 23.54
C HIS A 127 -23.09 22.69 22.41
N GLY A 128 -22.55 23.19 21.30
CA GLY A 128 -23.34 23.54 20.11
C GLY A 128 -23.80 22.32 19.32
N ASN A 129 -24.74 22.54 18.42
CA ASN A 129 -25.12 21.55 17.41
C ASN A 129 -23.96 21.38 16.40
N PRO A 130 -23.49 20.16 16.11
CA PRO A 130 -22.40 19.93 15.15
C PRO A 130 -22.67 20.44 13.73
N ALA A 131 -23.95 20.63 13.37
CA ALA A 131 -24.34 21.16 12.06
C ALA A 131 -24.24 22.70 11.97
N ASP A 132 -24.11 23.39 13.10
CA ASP A 132 -24.10 24.85 13.16
C ASP A 132 -22.67 25.35 13.38
N GLU A 133 -22.23 26.30 12.54
CA GLU A 133 -20.91 26.92 12.70
C GLU A 133 -20.90 27.85 13.91
N ARG A 134 -19.92 27.64 14.80
CA ARG A 134 -19.78 28.46 16.00
C ARG A 134 -19.33 29.88 15.59
N PRO A 135 -20.00 30.94 16.07
CA PRO A 135 -19.60 32.31 15.78
C PRO A 135 -18.15 32.58 16.21
N TYR A 136 -17.32 32.98 15.26
CA TYR A 136 -15.92 33.35 15.43
C TYR A 136 -15.68 34.76 14.90
N CYS A 137 -14.82 35.51 15.59
CA CYS A 137 -14.44 36.86 15.21
C CYS A 137 -12.96 36.89 14.84
N ASP A 138 -12.68 37.26 13.59
CA ASP A 138 -11.31 37.37 13.08
C ASP A 138 -10.58 38.63 13.58
N ILE A 139 -11.31 39.62 14.12
CA ILE A 139 -10.72 40.88 14.62
C ILE A 139 -10.07 40.69 15.99
N CYS A 140 -10.74 39.98 16.90
CA CYS A 140 -10.24 39.73 18.26
C CYS A 140 -9.82 38.28 18.49
N GLU A 141 -9.83 37.45 17.44
CA GLU A 141 -9.46 36.03 17.46
C GLU A 141 -10.20 35.20 18.53
N ALA A 142 -11.45 35.60 18.84
CA ALA A 142 -12.25 34.99 19.90
C ALA A 142 -13.57 34.43 19.37
N PHE A 143 -14.01 33.32 19.97
CA PHE A 143 -15.33 32.77 19.74
C PHE A 143 -16.41 33.47 20.59
N GLY A 144 -17.62 33.59 20.05
CA GLY A 144 -18.80 34.10 20.79
C GLY A 144 -19.56 35.22 20.08
N HIS A 145 -18.99 35.78 19.01
CA HIS A 145 -19.63 36.74 18.12
C HIS A 145 -19.00 36.63 16.72
N THR A 146 -19.67 37.12 15.69
CA THR A 146 -19.10 37.19 14.34
C THR A 146 -18.28 38.47 14.18
N THR A 147 -17.34 38.47 13.24
CA THR A 147 -16.54 39.64 12.86
C THR A 147 -17.39 40.91 12.64
N GLU A 148 -18.61 40.78 12.13
CA GLU A 148 -19.55 41.89 11.89
C GLU A 148 -20.13 42.53 13.17
N SER A 149 -20.10 41.82 14.29
CA SER A 149 -20.65 42.25 15.59
C SER A 149 -19.56 42.56 16.62
N CYS A 150 -18.32 42.67 16.17
CA CYS A 150 -17.17 42.98 17.02
C CYS A 150 -17.17 44.44 17.45
N ASN A 151 -17.08 44.68 18.76
CA ASN A 151 -16.88 46.01 19.32
C ASN A 151 -15.39 46.20 19.63
N ASP A 152 -14.62 46.64 18.62
CA ASP A 152 -13.15 46.77 18.65
C ASP A 152 -12.65 48.04 19.40
N ASP A 153 -13.55 48.74 20.10
CA ASP A 153 -13.26 50.03 20.76
C ASP A 153 -12.48 49.90 22.10
N GLN A 154 -11.67 48.86 22.30
CA GLN A 154 -10.73 48.80 23.43
C GLN A 154 -9.34 49.28 23.00
N THR A 155 -9.19 50.60 22.91
CA THR A 155 -7.87 51.23 23.06
C THR A 155 -7.51 51.23 24.56
N PHE A 156 -6.30 50.75 24.87
CA PHE A 156 -5.71 50.57 26.20
C PHE A 156 -5.83 51.77 27.14
#